data_AF-A0A7S0AZ39-F1
#
_entry.id   AF-A0A7S0AZ39-F1
#
_cell.length_a   1.000
_cell.length_b   1.000
_cell.length_c   1.000
_cell.angle_alpha   90.00
_cell.angle_beta   90.00
_cell.angle_gamma   90.00
#
_symmetry.space_group_name_H-M   'P 1'
#
loop_
_entity.id
_entity.type
_entity.pdbx_description
1 polymer ?
#
loop_
_entity_poly.entity_id
_entity_poly.type
_entity_poly.pdbx_seq_one_letter_code
_entity_poly.pdbx_strand_id
1 'polypeptide(L)'
;AVGVQEGDVFLDIGSGDGALAMGASLLYANVPSSADGQRTGMSKNPIRKAIGVEIVPGLVDRSKAHAENLNTLLHTAVEGDDTDNMLGKNQAEMEFLLGDVHEV
;
A
#
# COMPACT_ATOMS: atom_id res chain seq x y z
N ALA A 1 -7.27 -12.00 -1.86
CA ALA A 1 -7.14 -12.51 -3.24
C ALA A 1 -6.45 -13.87 -3.23
N VAL A 2 -6.60 -14.65 -4.31
CA VAL A 2 -6.07 -16.02 -4.44
C VAL A 2 -4.76 -15.96 -5.22
N GLY A 3 -3.66 -16.53 -4.70
CA GLY A 3 -2.41 -16.72 -5.46
C GLY A 3 -1.30 -15.68 -5.31
N VAL A 4 -1.40 -14.72 -4.37
CA VAL A 4 -0.31 -13.76 -4.07
C VAL A 4 0.82 -14.47 -3.34
N GLN A 5 2.06 -14.23 -3.77
CA GLN A 5 3.30 -14.76 -3.18
C GLN A 5 4.10 -13.65 -2.50
N GLU A 6 4.96 -14.04 -1.57
CA GLU A 6 5.88 -13.10 -0.92
C GLU A 6 6.86 -12.52 -1.95
N GLY A 7 6.95 -11.19 -1.99
CA GLY A 7 7.79 -10.44 -2.94
C GLY A 7 7.05 -9.93 -4.18
N ASP A 8 5.76 -10.25 -4.33
CA ASP A 8 4.96 -9.85 -5.49
C ASP A 8 4.88 -8.33 -5.66
N VAL A 9 4.69 -7.90 -6.90
CA VAL A 9 4.44 -6.51 -7.27
C VAL A 9 3.01 -6.41 -7.76
N PHE A 10 2.25 -5.50 -7.15
CA PHE A 10 0.89 -5.16 -7.58
C PHE A 10 0.94 -4.03 -8.61
N LEU A 11 0.24 -4.17 -9.72
CA LEU A 11 0.15 -3.18 -10.78
C LEU A 11 -1.33 -2.88 -11.08
N ASP A 12 -1.66 -1.58 -11.06
CA ASP A 12 -2.98 -1.05 -11.36
C ASP A 12 -2.90 -0.08 -12.54
N ILE A 13 -3.46 -0.46 -13.69
CA ILE A 13 -3.43 0.33 -14.93
C ILE A 13 -4.76 1.05 -15.08
N GLY A 14 -4.70 2.37 -15.29
CA GLY A 14 -5.88 3.23 -15.17
C GLY A 14 -6.25 3.42 -13.70
N SER A 15 -5.22 3.69 -12.87
CA SER A 15 -5.37 3.69 -11.41
C SER A 15 -6.27 4.79 -10.87
N GLY A 16 -6.66 5.78 -11.70
CA GLY A 16 -7.56 6.85 -11.30
C GLY A 16 -6.96 7.68 -10.16
N ASP A 17 -7.62 7.68 -9.01
CA ASP A 17 -7.17 8.37 -7.79
C ASP A 17 -6.18 7.54 -6.94
N GLY A 18 -5.81 6.34 -7.39
CA GLY A 18 -4.85 5.48 -6.74
C GLY A 18 -5.40 4.65 -5.58
N ALA A 19 -6.72 4.66 -5.35
CA ALA A 19 -7.36 3.96 -4.23
C ALA A 19 -7.05 2.45 -4.20
N LEU A 20 -7.07 1.79 -5.37
CA LEU A 20 -6.82 0.35 -5.45
C LEU A 20 -5.34 0.01 -5.21
N ALA A 21 -4.40 0.75 -5.81
CA ALA A 21 -2.97 0.59 -5.52
C ALA A 21 -2.64 0.83 -4.03
N MET A 22 -3.24 1.87 -3.42
CA MET A 22 -3.11 2.13 -1.98
C MET A 22 -3.72 1.00 -1.14
N GLY A 23 -4.91 0.52 -1.49
CA GLY A 23 -5.55 -0.61 -0.81
C GLY A 23 -4.71 -1.88 -0.88
N ALA A 24 -4.12 -2.18 -2.05
CA ALA A 24 -3.18 -3.29 -2.23
C ALA A 24 -1.94 -3.17 -1.34
N SER A 25 -1.44 -1.94 -1.11
CA SER A 25 -0.31 -1.70 -0.21
C SER A 25 -0.58 -2.09 1.25
N LEU A 26 -1.86 -2.28 1.62
CA LEU A 26 -2.32 -2.62 2.97
C LEU A 26 -2.99 -3.99 3.09
N LEU A 27 -3.48 -4.56 1.98
CA LEU A 27 -4.42 -5.68 1.95
C LEU A 27 -3.95 -6.97 2.67
N TYR A 28 -2.65 -7.11 2.84
CA TYR A 28 -2.04 -8.30 3.43
C TYR A 28 -1.07 -7.97 4.58
N ALA A 29 -1.13 -6.74 5.10
CA ALA A 29 -0.42 -6.37 6.32
C ALA A 29 -1.16 -6.99 7.52
N ASN A 30 -0.75 -8.18 7.95
CA ASN A 30 -1.32 -8.79 9.15
C ASN A 30 -0.81 -8.07 10.40
N VAL A 31 -1.74 -7.60 11.24
CA VAL A 31 -1.44 -7.11 12.60
C VAL A 31 -1.52 -8.31 13.55
N PRO A 32 -0.54 -8.54 14.44
CA PRO A 32 -0.60 -9.65 15.38
C PRO A 32 -1.88 -9.56 16.23
N SER A 33 -2.67 -10.64 16.24
CA SER A 33 -3.85 -10.74 17.09
C SER A 33 -3.43 -11.08 18.52
N SER A 34 -3.49 -10.09 19.41
CA SER A 34 -3.24 -10.28 20.84
C SER A 34 -4.47 -10.88 21.54
N ALA A 35 -4.76 -12.15 21.30
CA ALA A 35 -5.56 -13.02 22.18
C ALA A 35 -5.63 -14.43 21.56
N ASP A 36 -5.20 -15.45 22.30
CA ASP A 36 -5.49 -16.87 22.07
C ASP A 36 -4.84 -17.56 20.85
N GLY A 37 -3.50 -17.63 20.87
CA GLY A 37 -2.88 -18.93 21.15
C GLY A 37 -2.68 -19.98 20.05
N GLN A 38 -2.86 -19.74 18.74
CA GLN A 38 -2.32 -20.69 17.73
C GLN A 38 -2.10 -20.10 16.31
N ARG A 39 -0.81 -20.09 15.90
CA ARG A 39 -0.20 -19.76 14.58
C ARG A 39 -0.36 -18.31 14.08
N THR A 40 0.65 -17.63 13.53
CA THR A 40 2.08 -17.85 13.30
C THR A 40 2.66 -16.56 12.74
N GLY A 41 3.77 -16.05 13.28
CA GLY A 41 4.68 -15.11 12.61
C GLY A 41 4.11 -13.72 12.30
N MET A 42 4.96 -12.71 12.40
CA MET A 42 4.69 -11.39 11.82
C MET A 42 4.55 -11.58 10.30
N SER A 43 3.32 -11.69 9.80
CA SER A 43 3.05 -11.84 8.37
C SER A 43 3.23 -10.48 7.72
N LYS A 44 4.47 -10.20 7.30
CA LYS A 44 4.79 -9.07 6.43
C LYS A 44 3.84 -9.07 5.24
N ASN A 45 3.55 -7.88 4.72
CA ASN A 45 2.80 -7.79 3.49
C ASN A 45 3.56 -8.58 2.38
N PRO A 46 2.98 -9.63 1.80
CA PRO A 46 3.55 -10.37 0.69
C PRO A 46 3.77 -9.50 -0.54
N ILE A 47 2.99 -8.41 -0.71
CA ILE A 47 3.24 -7.44 -1.76
C ILE A 47 4.42 -6.56 -1.34
N ARG A 48 5.50 -6.59 -2.12
CA ARG A 48 6.68 -5.74 -1.90
C ARG A 48 6.43 -4.31 -2.37
N LYS A 49 5.73 -4.15 -3.49
CA LYS A 49 5.50 -2.85 -4.15
C LYS A 49 4.12 -2.82 -4.82
N ALA A 50 3.41 -1.71 -4.68
CA ALA A 50 2.17 -1.41 -5.37
C ALA A 50 2.38 -0.20 -6.30
N ILE A 51 2.03 -0.36 -7.57
CA ILE A 51 2.25 0.64 -8.61
C ILE A 51 0.91 1.02 -9.22
N GLY A 52 0.56 2.30 -9.17
CA GLY A 52 -0.55 2.87 -9.94
C GLY A 52 -0.04 3.57 -11.18
N VAL A 53 -0.62 3.27 -12.34
CA VAL A 53 -0.29 3.90 -13.62
C VAL A 53 -1.53 4.60 -14.16
N GLU A 54 -1.40 5.88 -14.50
CA GLU A 54 -2.49 6.71 -15.01
C GLU A 54 -2.00 7.62 -16.13
N ILE A 55 -2.82 7.84 -17.16
CA ILE A 55 -2.47 8.65 -18.34
C ILE A 55 -2.81 10.13 -18.13
N VAL A 56 -3.71 10.44 -17.19
CA VAL A 56 -4.11 11.81 -16.86
C VAL A 56 -3.16 12.38 -15.79
N PRO A 57 -2.30 13.37 -16.11
CA PRO A 57 -1.29 13.87 -15.16
C PRO A 57 -1.89 14.36 -13.84
N GLY A 58 -3.02 15.08 -13.90
CA GLY A 58 -3.69 15.58 -12.70
C GLY A 58 -4.26 14.49 -11.78
N LEU A 59 -4.46 13.27 -12.29
CA LEU A 59 -4.85 12.12 -11.47
C LEU A 59 -3.62 11.42 -10.85
N VAL A 60 -2.48 11.40 -11.55
CA VAL A 60 -1.20 10.96 -10.97
C VAL A 60 -0.81 11.85 -9.79
N ASP A 61 -0.88 13.17 -9.95
CA ASP A 61 -0.55 14.13 -8.88
C ASP A 61 -1.49 13.96 -7.68
N ARG A 62 -2.78 13.74 -7.94
CA ARG A 62 -3.78 13.46 -6.90
C ARG A 62 -3.48 12.16 -6.16
N SER A 63 -3.11 11.11 -6.89
CA SER A 63 -2.76 9.82 -6.30
C SER A 63 -1.53 9.94 -5.39
N LYS A 64 -0.52 10.70 -5.79
CA LYS A 64 0.66 11.01 -4.96
C LYS A 64 0.26 11.74 -3.67
N ALA A 65 -0.58 12.77 -3.77
CA ALA A 65 -1.08 13.48 -2.59
C ALA A 65 -1.89 12.56 -1.65
N HIS A 66 -2.70 11.64 -2.19
CA HIS A 66 -3.42 10.65 -1.39
C HIS A 66 -2.48 9.65 -0.71
N ALA A 67 -1.42 9.22 -1.40
CA ALA A 67 -0.39 8.35 -0.86
C ALA A 67 0.37 9.01 0.31
N GLU A 68 0.72 10.30 0.17
CA GLU A 68 1.34 11.09 1.24
C GLU A 68 0.42 11.25 2.45
N ASN A 69 -0.87 11.52 2.21
CA ASN A 69 -1.87 11.59 3.27
C ASN A 69 -2.02 10.24 3.98
N LEU A 70 -2.07 9.13 3.24
CA LEU A 70 -2.14 7.80 3.81
C LEU A 70 -0.90 7.49 4.66
N ASN A 71 0.29 7.76 4.13
CA ASN A 71 1.55 7.60 4.86
C ASN A 71 1.54 8.42 6.16
N THR A 72 1.06 9.66 6.11
CA THR A 72 0.89 10.50 7.29
C THR A 72 -0.08 9.88 8.28
N LEU A 73 -1.26 9.42 7.84
CA LEU A 73 -2.23 8.79 8.73
C LEU A 73 -1.67 7.53 9.41
N LEU A 74 -0.96 6.70 8.66
CA LEU A 74 -0.34 5.49 9.21
C LEU A 74 0.76 5.84 10.23
N HIS A 75 1.56 6.88 9.98
CA HIS A 75 2.72 7.21 10.83
C HIS A 75 2.48 8.25 11.93
N THR A 76 1.39 9.00 11.87
CA THR A 76 1.07 10.06 12.85
C THR A 76 0.02 9.62 13.87
N ALA A 77 -0.69 8.52 13.64
CA ALA A 77 -1.86 8.13 14.43
C ALA A 77 -1.59 7.52 15.83
N VAL A 78 -0.35 7.48 16.35
CA VAL A 78 -0.09 6.78 17.62
C VAL A 78 0.95 7.51 18.50
N GLU A 79 0.53 8.59 19.16
CA GLU A 79 1.15 9.03 20.43
C GLU A 79 0.58 8.16 21.57
N GLY A 80 1.03 6.91 21.67
CA GLY A 80 0.60 6.00 22.74
C GLY A 80 0.67 4.55 22.32
N ASP A 81 1.72 3.86 22.78
CA ASP A 81 1.99 2.42 22.63
C ASP A 81 2.66 1.99 21.31
N ASP A 82 3.91 1.50 21.43
CA ASP A 82 4.82 1.08 20.35
C ASP A 82 4.28 -0.09 19.49
N THR A 83 3.20 -0.71 19.96
CA THR A 83 2.52 -1.85 19.35
C THR A 83 1.50 -1.47 18.27
N ASP A 84 1.04 -0.22 18.18
CA ASP A 84 -0.16 0.11 17.39
C ASP A 84 0.12 0.55 15.93
N ASN A 85 1.37 0.86 15.57
CA ASN A 85 1.71 1.24 14.18
C ASN A 85 2.25 0.07 13.33
N MET A 86 1.60 -1.09 13.42
CA MET A 86 1.99 -2.27 12.63
C MET A 86 1.59 -2.15 11.16
N LEU A 87 0.54 -1.38 10.85
CA LEU A 87 0.06 -1.19 9.48
C LEU A 87 1.04 -0.35 8.64
N GLY A 88 1.55 0.76 9.17
CA GLY A 88 2.56 1.57 8.47
C GLY A 88 3.86 0.79 8.27
N LYS A 89 4.31 0.06 9.31
CA LYS A 89 5.53 -0.77 9.23
C LYS A 89 5.43 -1.94 8.24
N ASN A 90 4.22 -2.40 7.95
CA ASN A 90 3.96 -3.49 7.00
C ASN A 90 3.39 -3.01 5.66
N GLN A 91 3.40 -1.70 5.39
CA GLN A 91 2.94 -1.18 4.11
C GLN A 91 3.91 -1.55 2.98
N ALA A 92 3.38 -1.94 1.81
CA ALA A 92 4.19 -2.12 0.62
C ALA A 92 4.73 -0.77 0.12
N GLU A 93 5.88 -0.77 -0.56
CA GLU A 93 6.36 0.42 -1.28
C GLU A 93 5.28 0.88 -2.28
N MET A 94 5.02 2.18 -2.38
CA MET A 94 4.03 2.72 -3.32
C MET A 94 4.71 3.60 -4.36
N GLU A 95 4.26 3.49 -5.61
CA GLU A 95 4.69 4.36 -6.69
C GLU A 95 3.53 4.71 -7.61
N PHE A 96 3.46 5.96 -8.05
CA PHE A 96 2.48 6.43 -9.03
C PHE A 96 3.21 7.00 -10.24
N LEU A 97 2.96 6.39 -11.40
CA LEU A 97 3.61 6.69 -12.66
C LEU A 97 2.63 7.33 -13.63
N LEU A 98 3.11 8.33 -14.37
CA LEU A 98 2.43 8.77 -15.58
C LEU A 98 2.63 7.68 -16.63
N GLY A 99 1.54 7.03 -17.01
CA GLY A 99 1.50 6.12 -18.13
C GLY A 99 1.65 6.94 -19.39
N ASP A 100 2.88 7.12 -19.84
CA ASP A 100 3.12 7.83 -21.08
C ASP A 100 2.55 7.00 -22.23
N VAL A 101 1.52 7.54 -22.89
CA VAL A 101 0.96 6.93 -24.11
C VAL A 101 1.74 7.43 -25.33
N HIS A 102 2.53 8.50 -25.21
CA HIS A 102 3.12 9.21 -26.35
C HIS A 102 4.31 10.10 -25.95
N GLU A 103 5.53 9.54 -25.95
CA GLU A 103 6.67 10.32 -26.48
C GLU A 103 6.45 10.42 -28.01
N VAL A 104 6.02 11.60 -28.50
CA VAL A 104 6.08 11.96 -29.93
C VAL A 104 6.99 13.17 -30.09
#